data_AF-A0AA42ZR78-F1
#
_entry.id   AF-A0AA42ZR78-F1
#
_cell.length_a   1.000
_cell.length_b   1.000
_cell.length_c   1.000
_cell.angle_alpha   90.00
_cell.angle_beta   90.00
_cell.angle_gamma   90.00
#
_symmetry.space_group_name_H-M   'P 1'
#
loop_
_entity.id
_entity.type
_entity.pdbx_description
1 polymer ?
#
loop_
_entity_poly.entity_id
_entity_poly.type
_entity_poly.pdbx_seq_one_letter_code
_entity_poly.pdbx_strand_id
1 'polypeptide(L)'
;MALLTKPQPTYKDAEARTTDLRRTGLHADFWYPVARSRTLKRGRTLGVHFAGDPIVLVRAKDGSCFALEDRCAHRQVPLQYGVVCPQGLRCGYHGWTYDATGRCVDIPYLRAGKTRPNGVRGYPCREAYGLIFIFPGDPAKAETTAFPEIPTHGNPKYKVRYLDRRVDCHYSFMHENLMDMNHQFLHRRLMGGVKTISLGRRSGDNWVEADYSFGRNNSKQSLGEWFITGKSDSEANRKRRDLMTIRTEYPYQTLKFWTAGSERPALDLWNVYIPVDKDQRINHTFGMIMIEKP
;
A
#
# COMPACT_ATOMS: atom_id res chain seq x y z
N MET A 1 34.97 -6.37 20.61
CA MET A 1 33.60 -6.80 20.98
C MET A 1 32.82 -7.05 19.72
N ALA A 2 32.67 -8.31 19.31
CA ALA A 2 31.80 -8.68 18.21
C ALA A 2 30.35 -8.51 18.66
N LEU A 3 29.68 -7.47 18.16
CA LEU A 3 28.23 -7.40 18.19
C LEU A 3 27.73 -8.62 17.41
N LEU A 4 27.29 -9.65 18.13
CA LEU A 4 26.53 -10.77 17.59
C LEU A 4 25.28 -10.17 16.94
N THR A 5 25.36 -9.90 15.64
CA THR A 5 24.21 -9.55 14.80
C THR A 5 23.31 -10.77 14.77
N LYS A 6 22.41 -10.87 15.75
CA LYS A 6 21.31 -11.84 15.70
C LYS A 6 20.60 -11.64 14.36
N PRO A 7 20.24 -12.73 13.65
CA PRO A 7 19.59 -12.62 12.35
C PRO A 7 18.31 -11.80 12.47
N GLN A 8 18.12 -10.89 11.51
CA GLN A 8 16.93 -10.06 11.42
C GLN A 8 15.75 -10.90 10.92
N PRO A 9 14.54 -10.63 11.43
CA PRO A 9 13.34 -11.36 11.05
C PRO A 9 12.90 -10.99 9.65
N THR A 10 12.40 -11.99 8.96
CA THR A 10 11.85 -11.96 7.61
C THR A 10 10.33 -11.84 7.65
N TYR A 11 9.66 -11.56 6.53
CA TYR A 11 8.18 -11.58 6.50
C TYR A 11 7.60 -12.96 6.86
N LYS A 12 8.37 -14.04 6.66
CA LYS A 12 7.98 -15.40 7.07
C LYS A 12 7.97 -15.57 8.59
N ASP A 13 8.59 -14.66 9.33
CA ASP A 13 8.59 -14.63 10.79
C ASP A 13 7.43 -13.79 11.35
N ALA A 14 6.49 -13.31 10.52
CA ALA A 14 5.32 -12.55 10.97
C ALA A 14 4.45 -13.33 11.97
N GLU A 15 4.46 -14.67 11.92
CA GLU A 15 3.74 -15.53 12.86
C GLU A 15 4.46 -15.71 14.21
N ALA A 16 5.78 -15.43 14.27
CA ALA A 16 6.52 -15.47 15.51
C ALA A 16 6.13 -14.25 16.37
N ARG A 17 5.42 -14.49 17.48
CA ARG A 17 5.09 -13.44 18.45
C ARG A 17 6.35 -12.83 19.06
N THR A 18 6.89 -11.80 18.42
CA THR A 18 7.91 -10.91 18.99
C THR A 18 7.24 -9.72 19.67
N THR A 19 7.78 -9.29 20.81
CA THR A 19 7.37 -8.04 21.46
C THR A 19 8.00 -6.80 20.82
N ASP A 20 9.04 -6.99 20.00
CA ASP A 20 9.69 -5.90 19.27
C ASP A 20 9.01 -5.68 17.91
N LEU A 21 8.26 -4.57 17.80
CA LEU A 21 7.54 -4.16 16.60
C LEU A 21 8.46 -3.91 15.39
N ARG A 22 9.75 -3.63 15.61
CA ARG A 22 10.76 -3.48 14.53
C ARG A 22 11.27 -4.79 13.99
N ARG A 23 10.81 -5.87 14.60
CA ARG A 23 11.14 -7.24 14.28
C ARG A 23 9.90 -8.05 13.87
N THR A 24 8.72 -7.42 13.89
CA THR A 24 7.49 -8.02 13.37
C THR A 24 7.47 -7.84 11.86
N GLY A 25 7.39 -8.94 11.13
CA GLY A 25 7.19 -8.90 9.69
C GLY A 25 5.76 -8.55 9.29
N LEU A 26 5.62 -8.01 8.08
CA LEU A 26 4.31 -7.81 7.47
C LEU A 26 3.62 -9.18 7.26
N HIS A 27 2.40 -9.32 7.77
CA HIS A 27 1.59 -10.53 7.57
C HIS A 27 1.20 -10.69 6.10
N ALA A 28 1.54 -11.81 5.47
CA ALA A 28 1.38 -11.99 4.03
C ALA A 28 -0.07 -12.21 3.57
N ASP A 29 -0.96 -12.71 4.45
CA ASP A 29 -2.36 -12.99 4.09
C ASP A 29 -3.26 -11.75 4.08
N PHE A 30 -2.85 -10.70 3.36
CA PHE A 30 -3.66 -9.50 3.09
C PHE A 30 -3.39 -9.01 1.67
N TRP A 31 -4.26 -8.11 1.20
CA TRP A 31 -4.12 -7.48 -0.10
C TRP A 31 -3.20 -6.26 -0.05
N TYR A 32 -2.12 -6.27 -0.81
CA TYR A 32 -1.12 -5.20 -0.80
C TYR A 32 -0.94 -4.58 -2.17
N PRO A 33 -1.05 -3.25 -2.32
CA PRO A 33 -0.70 -2.60 -3.57
C PRO A 33 0.82 -2.62 -3.76
N VAL A 34 1.25 -2.91 -4.98
CA VAL A 34 2.68 -2.98 -5.35
C VAL A 34 3.04 -2.07 -6.51
N ALA A 35 2.04 -1.50 -7.20
CA ALA A 35 2.26 -0.51 -8.24
C ALA A 35 1.03 0.37 -8.49
N ARG A 36 1.25 1.55 -9.07
CA ARG A 36 0.19 2.31 -9.75
C ARG A 36 -0.19 1.59 -11.03
N SER A 37 -1.49 1.37 -11.25
CA SER A 37 -2.05 0.76 -12.46
C SER A 37 -1.47 1.37 -13.74
N ARG A 38 -1.43 2.71 -13.80
CA ARG A 38 -0.97 3.48 -14.96
C ARG A 38 0.52 3.31 -15.29
N THR A 39 1.33 2.83 -14.35
CA THR A 39 2.77 2.60 -14.57
C THR A 39 3.00 1.38 -15.46
N LEU A 40 2.19 0.34 -15.29
CA LEU A 40 2.24 -0.86 -16.12
C LEU A 40 1.37 -0.70 -17.37
N LYS A 41 1.99 -0.46 -18.52
CA LYS A 41 1.29 -0.32 -19.81
C LYS A 41 0.87 -1.68 -20.39
N ARG A 42 -0.12 -1.68 -21.28
CA ARG A 42 -0.57 -2.90 -21.98
C ARG A 42 0.57 -3.56 -22.74
N GLY A 43 0.65 -4.89 -22.68
CA GLY A 43 1.71 -5.68 -23.32
C GLY A 43 3.09 -5.52 -22.69
N ARG A 44 3.18 -5.00 -21.46
CA ARG A 44 4.44 -4.77 -20.75
C ARG A 44 4.47 -5.53 -19.42
N THR A 45 5.68 -5.59 -18.87
CA THR A 45 6.04 -6.13 -17.57
C THR A 45 6.54 -5.01 -16.66
N LEU A 46 6.49 -5.22 -15.35
CA LEU A 46 7.08 -4.35 -14.34
C LEU A 46 7.58 -5.21 -13.16
N GLY A 47 8.87 -5.17 -12.87
CA GLY A 47 9.43 -5.76 -11.66
C GLY A 47 9.12 -4.89 -10.43
N VAL A 48 8.67 -5.54 -9.37
CA VAL A 48 8.38 -4.97 -8.05
C VAL A 48 8.92 -5.91 -6.97
N HIS A 49 8.90 -5.49 -5.71
CA HIS A 49 9.30 -6.33 -4.58
C HIS A 49 8.24 -6.27 -3.49
N PHE A 50 8.12 -7.37 -2.75
CA PHE A 50 7.36 -7.45 -1.52
C PHE A 50 8.20 -8.15 -0.46
N ALA A 51 8.63 -7.39 0.56
CA ALA A 51 9.47 -7.86 1.66
C ALA A 51 10.68 -8.70 1.23
N GLY A 52 11.35 -8.28 0.15
CA GLY A 52 12.51 -8.95 -0.45
C GLY A 52 12.18 -9.97 -1.54
N ASP A 53 10.93 -10.41 -1.67
CA ASP A 53 10.54 -11.33 -2.73
C ASP A 53 10.39 -10.57 -4.06
N PRO A 54 11.09 -10.99 -5.15
CA PRO A 54 11.00 -10.33 -6.44
C PRO A 54 9.74 -10.81 -7.19
N ILE A 55 8.96 -9.86 -7.69
CA ILE A 55 7.66 -10.10 -8.32
C ILE A 55 7.59 -9.37 -9.65
N VAL A 56 7.08 -10.02 -10.69
CA VAL A 56 6.81 -9.42 -11.99
C VAL A 56 5.31 -9.24 -12.15
N LEU A 57 4.90 -7.99 -12.36
CA LEU A 57 3.55 -7.66 -12.81
C LEU A 57 3.53 -7.69 -14.34
N VAL A 58 2.49 -8.30 -14.91
CA VAL A 58 2.31 -8.42 -16.34
C VAL A 58 0.95 -7.87 -16.71
N ARG A 59 0.91 -6.97 -17.70
CA ARG A 59 -0.35 -6.55 -18.31
C ARG A 59 -0.43 -7.13 -19.72
N ALA A 60 -1.35 -8.05 -19.92
CA ALA A 60 -1.63 -8.64 -21.21
C ALA A 60 -2.15 -7.58 -22.21
N LYS A 61 -2.19 -7.95 -23.49
CA LYS A 61 -2.65 -7.04 -24.56
C LYS A 61 -4.13 -6.70 -24.45
N ASP A 62 -4.94 -7.61 -23.90
CA ASP A 62 -6.35 -7.39 -23.59
C ASP A 62 -6.57 -6.44 -22.39
N GLY A 63 -5.51 -6.13 -21.64
CA GLY A 63 -5.53 -5.26 -20.48
C GLY A 63 -5.60 -5.98 -19.13
N SER A 64 -5.84 -7.30 -19.12
CA SER A 64 -5.80 -8.10 -17.89
C SER A 64 -4.41 -8.03 -17.23
N CYS A 65 -4.39 -8.11 -15.90
CA CYS A 65 -3.18 -7.99 -15.09
C CYS A 65 -3.00 -9.24 -14.23
N PHE A 66 -1.79 -9.78 -14.20
CA PHE A 66 -1.42 -10.89 -13.32
C PHE A 66 -0.01 -10.68 -12.75
N ALA A 67 0.34 -11.43 -11.71
CA ALA A 67 1.59 -11.29 -10.99
C ALA A 67 2.25 -12.67 -10.78
N LEU A 68 3.53 -12.77 -11.08
CA LEU A 68 4.35 -13.97 -10.92
C LEU A 68 5.59 -13.67 -10.10
N GLU A 69 6.23 -14.70 -9.56
CA GLU A 69 7.59 -14.61 -9.06
C GLU A 69 8.53 -14.18 -10.20
N ASP A 70 9.34 -13.16 -9.97
CA ASP A 70 10.26 -12.62 -10.97
C ASP A 70 11.56 -13.44 -11.06
N ARG A 71 11.40 -14.74 -11.29
CA ARG A 71 12.48 -15.72 -11.30
C ARG A 71 12.13 -16.87 -12.21
N CYS A 72 12.77 -16.95 -13.38
CA CYS A 72 12.53 -18.07 -14.29
C CYS A 72 12.92 -19.41 -13.63
N ALA A 73 12.00 -20.38 -13.63
CA ALA A 73 12.24 -21.71 -13.04
C ALA A 73 13.43 -22.47 -13.68
N HIS A 74 13.84 -22.12 -14.91
CA HIS A 74 14.94 -22.76 -15.62
C HIS A 74 16.33 -22.34 -15.09
N ARG A 75 16.68 -21.05 -15.24
CA ARG A 75 18.01 -20.50 -14.89
C ARG A 75 17.93 -19.24 -14.05
N GLN A 76 16.80 -19.02 -13.37
CA GLN A 76 16.66 -18.01 -12.33
C GLN A 76 16.77 -16.55 -12.79
N VAL A 77 16.86 -16.30 -14.09
CA VAL A 77 16.87 -14.94 -14.65
C VAL A 77 15.55 -14.22 -14.37
N PRO A 78 15.56 -12.88 -14.18
CA PRO A 78 14.35 -12.12 -13.97
C PRO A 78 13.40 -12.22 -15.18
N LEU A 79 12.14 -12.58 -14.91
CA LEU A 79 11.08 -12.67 -15.90
C LEU A 79 10.56 -11.30 -16.35
N GLN A 80 10.79 -10.24 -15.58
CA GLN A 80 10.42 -8.87 -15.94
C GLN A 80 11.09 -8.39 -17.24
N TYR A 81 12.20 -9.00 -17.66
CA TYR A 81 12.84 -8.74 -18.95
C TYR A 81 12.32 -9.62 -20.10
N GLY A 82 11.26 -10.39 -19.84
CA GLY A 82 10.58 -11.23 -20.81
C GLY A 82 9.64 -10.45 -21.76
N VAL A 83 8.94 -11.20 -22.60
CA VAL A 83 8.02 -10.69 -23.61
C VAL A 83 6.62 -11.18 -23.31
N VAL A 84 5.66 -10.25 -23.26
CA VAL A 84 4.24 -10.57 -23.12
C VAL A 84 3.72 -11.15 -24.43
N CYS A 85 3.20 -12.37 -24.38
CA CYS A 85 2.61 -13.09 -25.50
C CYS A 85 1.19 -13.56 -25.18
N PRO A 86 0.40 -14.05 -26.16
CA PRO A 86 -0.99 -14.46 -25.92
C PRO A 86 -1.14 -15.53 -24.83
N GLN A 87 -0.14 -16.39 -24.66
CA GLN A 87 -0.13 -17.47 -23.68
C GLN A 87 0.36 -17.04 -22.28
N GLY A 88 0.85 -15.81 -22.12
CA GLY A 88 1.35 -15.27 -20.86
C GLY A 88 2.68 -14.55 -21.00
N LEU A 89 3.66 -14.87 -20.14
CA LEU A 89 4.97 -14.24 -20.11
C LEU A 89 6.06 -15.20 -20.60
N ARG A 90 6.69 -14.86 -21.73
CA ARG A 90 7.83 -15.59 -22.26
C ARG A 90 9.13 -15.05 -21.69
N CYS A 91 9.91 -15.91 -21.03
CA CYS A 91 11.23 -15.59 -20.52
C CYS A 91 12.17 -15.18 -21.66
N GLY A 92 12.89 -14.05 -21.48
CA GLY A 92 13.80 -13.50 -22.48
C GLY A 92 15.08 -14.32 -22.70
N TYR A 93 15.34 -15.35 -21.90
CA TYR A 93 16.56 -16.15 -22.04
C TYR A 93 16.39 -17.34 -22.98
N HIS A 94 15.64 -18.37 -22.55
CA HIS A 94 15.44 -19.60 -23.33
C HIS A 94 13.98 -19.79 -23.80
N GLY A 95 13.16 -18.74 -23.70
CA GLY A 95 11.81 -18.74 -24.26
C GLY A 95 10.76 -19.57 -23.51
N TRP A 96 11.02 -20.01 -22.28
CA TRP A 96 10.01 -20.67 -21.45
C TRP A 96 8.86 -19.71 -21.19
N THR A 97 7.63 -20.14 -21.45
CA THR A 97 6.44 -19.31 -21.30
C THR A 97 5.61 -19.76 -20.12
N TYR A 98 5.22 -18.81 -19.28
CA TYR A 98 4.41 -19.02 -18.09
C TYR A 98 3.05 -18.36 -18.25
N ASP A 99 1.96 -19.07 -17.93
CA ASP A 99 0.63 -18.48 -17.91
C ASP A 99 0.40 -17.60 -16.66
N ALA A 100 -0.80 -17.03 -16.54
CA ALA A 100 -1.15 -16.13 -15.43
C ALA A 100 -1.12 -16.81 -14.04
N THR A 101 -1.15 -18.13 -13.97
CA THR A 101 -1.04 -18.90 -12.72
C THR A 101 0.41 -19.22 -12.36
N GLY A 102 1.35 -18.96 -13.27
CA GLY A 102 2.76 -19.30 -13.14
C GLY A 102 3.12 -20.68 -13.68
N ARG A 103 2.16 -21.43 -14.24
CA ARG A 103 2.44 -22.74 -14.85
C ARG A 103 3.25 -22.55 -16.14
N CYS A 104 4.28 -23.37 -16.32
CA CYS A 104 5.01 -23.43 -17.58
C CYS A 104 4.14 -24.07 -18.67
N VAL A 105 3.75 -23.30 -19.68
CA VAL A 105 2.83 -23.73 -20.76
C VAL A 105 3.53 -23.99 -22.10
N ASP A 106 4.71 -23.42 -22.31
CA ASP A 106 5.48 -23.62 -23.55
C ASP A 106 6.98 -23.61 -23.28
N ILE A 107 7.69 -24.52 -23.95
CA ILE A 107 9.16 -24.60 -23.98
C ILE A 107 9.50 -24.83 -25.45
N PRO A 108 10.09 -23.85 -26.16
CA PRO A 108 10.20 -23.88 -27.62
C PRO A 108 10.88 -25.11 -28.22
N TYR A 109 11.81 -25.70 -27.46
CA TYR A 109 12.62 -26.84 -27.88
C TYR A 109 12.18 -28.17 -27.22
N LEU A 110 11.10 -28.18 -26.44
CA LEU A 110 10.57 -29.41 -25.86
C LEU A 110 9.60 -30.07 -26.84
N ARG A 111 9.86 -31.34 -27.18
CA ARG A 111 8.98 -32.13 -28.04
C ARG A 111 7.59 -32.30 -27.40
N ALA A 112 6.55 -32.25 -28.24
CA ALA A 112 5.17 -32.49 -27.81
C ALA A 112 5.01 -33.82 -27.05
N GLY A 113 4.13 -33.85 -26.05
CA GLY A 113 3.85 -35.03 -25.22
C GLY A 113 4.82 -35.28 -24.06
N LYS A 114 5.85 -34.44 -23.88
CA LYS A 114 6.71 -34.50 -22.70
C LYS A 114 6.14 -33.69 -21.53
N THR A 115 6.33 -34.19 -20.32
CA THR A 115 5.98 -33.50 -19.07
C THR A 115 6.77 -32.21 -18.95
N ARG A 116 6.07 -31.10 -18.71
CA ARG A 116 6.71 -29.81 -18.45
C ARG A 116 7.15 -29.74 -16.98
N PRO A 117 8.30 -29.10 -16.69
CA PRO A 117 8.80 -28.92 -15.33
C PRO A 117 7.91 -27.95 -14.53
N ASN A 118 8.24 -27.83 -13.24
CA ASN A 118 7.56 -26.92 -12.32
C ASN A 118 7.57 -25.47 -12.84
N GLY A 119 6.48 -24.77 -12.56
CA GLY A 119 6.30 -23.36 -12.89
C GLY A 119 7.02 -22.43 -11.92
N VAL A 120 6.58 -21.18 -11.94
CA VAL A 120 6.93 -20.17 -10.94
C VAL A 120 5.72 -19.92 -10.04
N ARG A 121 5.93 -19.30 -8.89
CA ARG A 121 4.81 -18.92 -8.03
C ARG A 121 3.94 -17.87 -8.74
N GLY A 122 2.64 -18.09 -8.78
CA GLY A 122 1.64 -17.07 -9.12
C GLY A 122 1.12 -16.39 -7.85
N TYR A 123 0.80 -15.11 -7.96
CA TYR A 123 0.17 -14.34 -6.88
C TYR A 123 -1.25 -13.94 -7.31
N PRO A 124 -2.29 -14.17 -6.48
CA PRO A 124 -3.58 -13.56 -6.71
C PRO A 124 -3.42 -12.06 -6.89
N CYS A 125 -4.00 -11.53 -7.97
CA CYS A 125 -3.76 -10.17 -8.43
C CYS A 125 -5.10 -9.49 -8.68
N ARG A 126 -5.26 -8.27 -8.17
CA ARG A 126 -6.47 -7.46 -8.34
C ARG A 126 -6.10 -6.04 -8.66
N GLU A 127 -6.69 -5.49 -9.72
CA GLU A 127 -6.56 -4.08 -10.07
C GLU A 127 -7.78 -3.30 -9.58
N ALA A 128 -7.56 -2.35 -8.68
CA ALA A 128 -8.63 -1.56 -8.07
C ALA A 128 -8.09 -0.19 -7.64
N TYR A 129 -8.96 0.82 -7.59
CA TYR A 129 -8.59 2.17 -7.13
C TYR A 129 -7.39 2.80 -7.86
N GLY A 130 -7.11 2.39 -9.10
CA GLY A 130 -5.92 2.81 -9.86
C GLY A 130 -4.60 2.23 -9.36
N LEU A 131 -4.63 1.19 -8.53
CA LEU A 131 -3.50 0.44 -8.00
C LEU A 131 -3.58 -1.03 -8.45
N ILE A 132 -2.43 -1.71 -8.47
CA ILE A 132 -2.32 -3.15 -8.68
C ILE A 132 -1.98 -3.78 -7.34
N PHE A 133 -2.88 -4.62 -6.84
CA PHE A 133 -2.76 -5.37 -5.60
C PHE A 133 -2.36 -6.81 -5.87
N ILE A 134 -1.59 -7.36 -4.95
CA ILE A 134 -1.29 -8.79 -4.87
C ILE A 134 -1.70 -9.35 -3.51
N PHE A 135 -1.87 -10.67 -3.44
CA PHE A 135 -1.99 -11.43 -2.20
C PHE A 135 -0.73 -12.30 -1.99
N PRO A 136 0.26 -11.85 -1.20
CA PRO A 136 1.55 -12.53 -1.04
C PRO A 136 1.52 -13.78 -0.18
N GLY A 137 0.43 -14.00 0.57
CA GLY A 137 0.27 -15.13 1.48
C GLY A 137 -0.15 -16.42 0.78
N ASP A 138 -0.98 -17.20 1.47
CA ASP A 138 -1.60 -18.41 0.91
C ASP A 138 -2.67 -18.03 -0.12
N PRO A 139 -2.51 -18.38 -1.42
CA PRO A 139 -3.48 -18.07 -2.45
C PRO A 139 -4.90 -18.59 -2.15
N ALA A 140 -5.04 -19.67 -1.39
CA ALA A 140 -6.33 -20.23 -1.01
C ALA A 140 -7.14 -19.30 -0.07
N LYS A 141 -6.47 -18.39 0.64
CA LYS A 141 -7.11 -17.41 1.53
C LYS A 141 -7.50 -16.12 0.82
N ALA A 142 -7.03 -15.90 -0.41
CA ALA A 142 -7.19 -14.61 -1.09
C ALA A 142 -8.66 -14.26 -1.36
N GLU A 143 -9.51 -15.26 -1.66
CA GLU A 143 -10.93 -15.06 -1.95
C GLU A 143 -11.75 -14.72 -0.71
N THR A 144 -11.40 -15.29 0.45
CA THR A 144 -12.09 -15.06 1.72
C THR A 144 -11.52 -13.89 2.52
N THR A 145 -10.32 -13.42 2.18
CA THR A 145 -9.71 -12.25 2.82
C THR A 145 -10.34 -10.96 2.30
N ALA A 146 -10.81 -10.13 3.21
CA ALA A 146 -11.42 -8.85 2.89
C ALA A 146 -10.51 -7.96 2.03
N PHE A 147 -11.08 -7.43 0.95
CA PHE A 147 -10.42 -6.41 0.14
C PHE A 147 -10.70 -5.02 0.72
N PRO A 148 -9.75 -4.06 0.69
CA PRO A 148 -9.97 -2.75 1.30
C PRO A 148 -11.13 -2.00 0.64
N GLU A 149 -12.06 -1.51 1.44
CA GLU A 149 -13.20 -0.71 0.97
C GLU A 149 -12.90 0.78 1.12
N ILE A 150 -12.95 1.51 0.00
CA ILE A 150 -12.57 2.93 -0.07
C ILE A 150 -13.67 3.71 -0.80
N PRO A 151 -14.84 3.93 -0.17
CA PRO A 151 -16.02 4.49 -0.85
C PRO A 151 -15.80 5.92 -1.36
N THR A 152 -14.90 6.69 -0.74
CA THR A 152 -14.58 8.06 -1.15
C THR A 152 -13.77 8.14 -2.44
N HIS A 153 -13.10 7.07 -2.87
CA HIS A 153 -12.31 7.05 -4.12
C HIS A 153 -13.19 7.22 -5.37
N GLY A 154 -14.32 6.52 -5.42
CA GLY A 154 -15.28 6.57 -6.53
C GLY A 154 -16.30 7.72 -6.44
N ASN A 155 -16.27 8.49 -5.35
CA ASN A 155 -17.26 9.53 -5.12
C ASN A 155 -16.94 10.79 -5.94
N PRO A 156 -17.85 11.26 -6.83
CA PRO A 156 -17.59 12.41 -7.69
C PRO A 156 -17.41 13.73 -6.93
N LYS A 157 -17.81 13.79 -5.65
CA LYS A 157 -17.59 14.95 -4.78
C LYS A 157 -16.15 15.09 -4.32
N TYR A 158 -15.31 14.07 -4.51
CA TYR A 158 -13.92 14.07 -4.09
C TYR A 158 -12.96 14.12 -5.27
N LYS A 159 -11.79 14.69 -5.05
CA LYS A 159 -10.65 14.62 -5.95
C LYS A 159 -9.59 13.71 -5.34
N VAL A 160 -9.21 12.66 -6.09
CA VAL A 160 -8.18 11.71 -5.66
C VAL A 160 -6.79 12.22 -6.01
N ARG A 161 -5.88 12.21 -5.03
CA ARG A 161 -4.44 12.39 -5.17
C ARG A 161 -3.75 11.13 -4.67
N TYR A 162 -2.73 10.66 -5.38
CA TYR A 162 -2.05 9.42 -5.04
C TYR A 162 -0.69 9.70 -4.41
N LEU A 163 -0.40 8.97 -3.34
CA LEU A 163 0.91 8.86 -2.73
C LEU A 163 1.54 7.55 -3.20
N ASP A 164 2.78 7.66 -3.66
CA ASP A 164 3.56 6.58 -4.24
C ASP A 164 5.03 6.94 -4.00
N ARG A 165 5.56 6.53 -2.85
CA ARG A 165 6.88 6.98 -2.35
C ARG A 165 7.62 5.86 -1.65
N ARG A 166 8.94 5.82 -1.84
CA ARG A 166 9.84 5.01 -1.01
C ARG A 166 10.32 5.84 0.18
N VAL A 167 10.41 5.18 1.34
CA VAL A 167 10.86 5.76 2.60
C VAL A 167 11.84 4.77 3.24
N ASP A 168 13.00 5.27 3.65
CA ASP A 168 14.08 4.46 4.21
C ASP A 168 13.87 4.25 5.72
N CYS A 169 12.78 3.56 6.06
CA CYS A 169 12.49 3.13 7.42
C CYS A 169 11.65 1.85 7.45
N HIS A 170 11.63 1.19 8.61
CA HIS A 170 10.72 0.09 8.88
C HIS A 170 9.26 0.51 8.76
N TYR A 171 8.41 -0.32 8.13
CA TYR A 171 7.03 0.03 7.81
C TYR A 171 6.22 0.47 9.04
N SER A 172 6.51 -0.10 10.22
CA SER A 172 5.87 0.29 11.48
C SER A 172 6.15 1.72 11.92
N PHE A 173 7.26 2.36 11.49
CA PHE A 173 7.47 3.80 11.74
C PHE A 173 6.39 4.63 11.06
N MET A 174 5.90 4.19 9.88
CA MET A 174 4.88 4.93 9.15
C MET A 174 3.50 4.83 9.83
N HIS A 175 3.18 3.65 10.39
CA HIS A 175 1.99 3.48 11.21
C HIS A 175 2.02 4.40 12.45
N GLU A 176 3.14 4.40 13.19
CA GLU A 176 3.33 5.28 14.34
C GLU A 176 3.30 6.76 13.94
N ASN A 177 3.95 7.12 12.83
CA ASN A 177 4.03 8.49 12.37
C ASN A 177 2.66 9.08 12.10
N LEU A 178 1.77 8.37 11.38
CA LEU A 178 0.44 8.93 11.10
C LEU A 178 -0.40 9.09 12.37
N MET A 179 -0.22 8.22 13.37
CA MET A 179 -0.91 8.31 14.67
C MET A 179 -0.36 9.43 15.57
N ASP A 180 0.91 9.83 15.44
CA ASP A 180 1.48 10.89 16.28
C ASP A 180 1.12 12.29 15.79
N MET A 181 0.08 12.90 16.33
CA MET A 181 -0.30 14.26 15.93
C MET A 181 0.50 15.40 16.56
N ASN A 182 1.58 15.08 17.28
CA ASN A 182 2.54 16.09 17.73
C ASN A 182 3.60 16.39 16.66
N HIS A 183 3.83 15.51 15.68
CA HIS A 183 4.76 15.78 14.57
C HIS A 183 4.30 16.93 13.64
N GLN A 184 3.12 17.51 13.88
CA GLN A 184 2.63 18.71 13.18
C GLN A 184 3.62 19.89 13.22
N PHE A 185 4.55 19.91 14.18
CA PHE A 185 5.68 20.85 14.15
C PHE A 185 6.46 20.80 12.81
N LEU A 186 6.61 19.62 12.20
CA LEU A 186 7.23 19.45 10.88
C LEU A 186 6.39 20.10 9.77
N HIS A 187 5.07 20.10 9.94
CA HIS A 187 4.11 20.68 9.00
C HIS A 187 3.75 22.14 9.31
N ARG A 188 4.39 22.79 10.30
CA ARG A 188 4.05 24.18 10.73
C ARG A 188 4.04 25.23 9.61
N ARG A 189 4.83 25.03 8.55
CA ARG A 189 4.83 25.93 7.38
C ARG A 189 3.55 25.80 6.55
N LEU A 190 2.98 24.60 6.50
CA LEU A 190 1.76 24.27 5.76
C LEU A 190 0.51 24.48 6.64
N MET A 191 0.54 24.00 7.87
CA MET A 191 -0.62 23.93 8.78
C MET A 191 -0.69 25.09 9.78
N GLY A 192 0.36 25.92 9.89
CA GLY A 192 0.43 26.99 10.88
C GLY A 192 0.69 26.49 12.31
N GLY A 193 0.41 27.35 13.29
CA GLY A 193 0.51 27.02 14.72
C GLY A 193 -0.77 26.34 15.21
N VAL A 194 -0.81 25.02 15.08
CA VAL A 194 -1.95 24.20 15.53
C VAL A 194 -1.61 23.54 16.84
N LYS A 195 -2.50 23.67 17.83
CA LYS A 195 -2.45 22.91 19.08
C LYS A 195 -3.30 21.65 18.92
N THR A 196 -2.64 20.50 18.84
CA THR A 196 -3.31 19.19 18.85
C THR A 196 -3.83 18.87 20.25
N ILE A 197 -5.07 18.40 20.34
CA ILE A 197 -5.71 17.91 21.55
C ILE A 197 -6.17 16.48 21.27
N SER A 198 -5.64 15.49 21.98
CA SER A 198 -6.18 14.13 21.93
C SER A 198 -7.54 14.09 22.62
N LEU A 199 -8.56 13.57 21.94
CA LEU A 199 -9.90 13.39 22.47
C LEU A 199 -10.12 12.00 23.07
N GLY A 200 -9.25 11.05 22.72
CA GLY A 200 -9.29 9.68 23.23
C GLY A 200 -8.85 8.66 22.18
N ARG A 201 -8.85 7.40 22.60
CA ARG A 201 -8.56 6.24 21.74
C ARG A 201 -9.61 5.16 21.95
N ARG A 202 -9.89 4.42 20.88
CA ARG A 202 -10.75 3.24 20.86
C ARG A 202 -10.00 2.10 20.16
N SER A 203 -10.36 0.87 20.46
CA SER A 203 -9.79 -0.31 19.79
C SER A 203 -10.79 -1.44 19.75
N GLY A 204 -10.66 -2.31 18.75
CA GLY A 204 -11.30 -3.61 18.68
C GLY A 204 -10.27 -4.69 18.36
N ASP A 205 -10.74 -5.87 17.94
CA ASP A 205 -9.87 -7.04 17.74
C ASP A 205 -8.75 -6.80 16.72
N ASN A 206 -9.07 -6.10 15.62
CA ASN A 206 -8.16 -5.89 14.48
C ASN A 206 -7.94 -4.41 14.13
N TRP A 207 -8.37 -3.48 14.99
CA TRP A 207 -8.23 -2.05 14.72
C TRP A 207 -7.98 -1.23 15.98
N VAL A 208 -7.29 -0.11 15.80
CA VAL A 208 -7.10 0.96 16.80
C VAL A 208 -7.39 2.30 16.16
N GLU A 209 -8.05 3.18 16.88
CA GLU A 209 -8.48 4.48 16.41
C GLU A 209 -8.19 5.54 17.47
N ALA A 210 -7.71 6.69 17.02
CA ALA A 210 -7.47 7.84 17.86
C ALA A 210 -8.15 9.07 17.27
N ASP A 211 -8.85 9.79 18.15
CA ASP A 211 -9.54 11.03 17.80
C ASP A 211 -8.74 12.21 18.32
N TYR A 212 -8.64 13.23 17.47
CA TYR A 212 -7.94 14.47 17.76
C TYR A 212 -8.81 15.65 17.38
N SER A 213 -8.60 16.73 18.12
CA SER A 213 -9.08 18.06 17.76
C SER A 213 -7.91 19.01 17.61
N PHE A 214 -8.11 20.04 16.80
CA PHE A 214 -7.13 21.06 16.55
C PHE A 214 -7.64 22.40 17.06
N GLY A 215 -6.91 22.98 18.02
CA GLY A 215 -7.11 24.35 18.47
C GLY A 215 -6.18 25.29 17.70
N ARG A 216 -6.69 26.43 17.23
CA ARG A 216 -5.86 27.44 16.58
C ARG A 216 -5.13 28.28 17.63
N ASN A 217 -3.82 28.46 17.48
CA ASN A 217 -3.07 29.43 18.31
C ASN A 217 -3.28 30.88 17.83
N ASN A 218 -3.73 31.08 16.58
CA ASN A 218 -3.98 32.39 15.97
C ASN A 218 -5.33 32.44 15.25
N SER A 219 -5.91 33.63 15.16
CA SER A 219 -7.23 33.92 14.59
C SER A 219 -7.36 33.78 13.06
N LYS A 220 -6.28 33.44 12.34
CA LYS A 220 -6.23 33.36 10.87
C LYS A 220 -6.03 31.90 10.39
N GLN A 221 -6.84 31.50 9.42
CA GLN A 221 -6.80 30.19 8.74
C GLN A 221 -5.46 29.96 8.02
N SER A 222 -4.91 28.74 8.08
CA SER A 222 -3.64 28.40 7.39
C SER A 222 -3.86 27.99 5.93
N LEU A 223 -2.81 28.02 5.11
CA LEU A 223 -2.86 27.57 3.72
C LEU A 223 -3.23 26.08 3.61
N GLY A 224 -2.65 25.21 4.43
CA GLY A 224 -2.97 23.78 4.46
C GLY A 224 -4.42 23.52 4.86
N GLU A 225 -4.93 24.28 5.81
CA GLU A 225 -6.34 24.25 6.21
C GLU A 225 -7.26 24.72 5.07
N TRP A 226 -6.91 25.78 4.33
CA TRP A 226 -7.68 26.19 3.14
C TRP A 226 -7.67 25.10 2.06
N PHE A 227 -6.53 24.45 1.81
CA PHE A 227 -6.45 23.33 0.87
C PHE A 227 -7.29 22.12 1.28
N ILE A 228 -7.48 21.90 2.59
CA ILE A 228 -8.30 20.82 3.13
C ILE A 228 -9.78 21.17 3.14
N THR A 229 -10.13 22.43 3.43
CA THR A 229 -11.50 22.83 3.80
C THR A 229 -12.24 23.65 2.75
N GLY A 230 -11.54 24.33 1.84
CA GLY A 230 -12.11 25.11 0.74
C GLY A 230 -12.96 26.33 1.13
N LYS A 231 -13.11 26.68 2.42
CA LYS A 231 -14.02 27.74 2.91
C LYS A 231 -13.27 28.85 3.64
N SER A 232 -13.80 30.09 3.63
CA SER A 232 -13.32 31.19 4.48
C SER A 232 -13.96 31.16 5.87
N ASP A 233 -13.15 31.46 6.88
CA ASP A 233 -13.48 31.38 8.31
C ASP A 233 -14.63 32.34 8.75
N SER A 234 -15.63 31.83 9.48
CA SER A 234 -16.71 32.64 10.10
C SER A 234 -16.69 32.51 11.63
N GLU A 235 -17.11 33.55 12.36
CA GLU A 235 -17.08 33.55 13.84
C GLU A 235 -17.96 32.46 14.47
N ALA A 236 -19.04 32.04 13.80
CA ALA A 236 -19.88 30.93 14.24
C ALA A 236 -19.16 29.56 14.19
N ASN A 237 -18.16 29.42 13.32
CA ASN A 237 -17.36 28.20 13.17
C ASN A 237 -16.32 28.04 14.29
N ARG A 238 -15.91 29.13 14.96
CA ARG A 238 -14.89 29.10 16.03
C ARG A 238 -15.30 28.32 17.29
N LYS A 239 -16.59 28.07 17.51
CA LYS A 239 -17.09 27.30 18.69
C LYS A 239 -17.19 25.79 18.45
N ARG A 240 -17.15 25.33 17.21
CA ARG A 240 -17.15 23.89 16.88
C ARG A 240 -15.72 23.46 16.59
N ARG A 241 -15.32 22.36 17.21
CA ARG A 241 -13.97 21.81 17.09
C ARG A 241 -13.91 20.94 15.83
N ASP A 242 -12.90 21.15 15.01
CA ASP A 242 -12.55 20.21 13.95
C ASP A 242 -12.24 18.85 14.57
N LEU A 243 -12.62 17.79 13.85
CA LEU A 243 -12.40 16.41 14.26
C LEU A 243 -11.50 15.74 13.24
N MET A 244 -10.48 15.07 13.74
CA MET A 244 -9.67 14.15 12.96
C MET A 244 -9.65 12.80 13.62
N THR A 245 -9.93 11.77 12.83
CA THR A 245 -9.90 10.39 13.26
C THR A 245 -8.83 9.67 12.46
N ILE A 246 -7.88 9.06 13.15
CA ILE A 246 -6.87 8.19 12.56
C ILE A 246 -7.15 6.77 13.01
N ARG A 247 -7.39 5.87 12.06
CA ARG A 247 -7.68 4.45 12.33
C ARG A 247 -6.63 3.59 11.65
N THR A 248 -6.02 2.71 12.41
CA THR A 248 -5.24 1.58 11.86
C THR A 248 -6.12 0.35 11.94
N GLU A 249 -6.47 -0.20 10.78
CA GLU A 249 -7.14 -1.48 10.63
C GLU A 249 -6.24 -2.32 9.76
N TYR A 250 -5.45 -3.18 10.40
CA TYR A 250 -4.27 -3.77 9.79
C TYR A 250 -4.61 -4.49 8.48
N PRO A 251 -3.83 -4.28 7.39
CA PRO A 251 -2.59 -3.51 7.31
C PRO A 251 -2.78 -2.04 6.92
N TYR A 252 -4.02 -1.58 6.77
CA TYR A 252 -4.32 -0.26 6.25
C TYR A 252 -4.40 0.78 7.36
N GLN A 253 -4.16 2.02 6.98
CA GLN A 253 -4.34 3.16 7.86
C GLN A 253 -5.19 4.22 7.16
N THR A 254 -6.13 4.79 7.90
CA THR A 254 -6.96 5.88 7.42
C THR A 254 -6.83 7.11 8.30
N LEU A 255 -6.94 8.28 7.70
CA LEU A 255 -7.07 9.56 8.40
C LEU A 255 -8.22 10.31 7.76
N LYS A 256 -9.24 10.63 8.54
CA LYS A 256 -10.37 11.43 8.11
C LYS A 256 -10.42 12.72 8.91
N PHE A 257 -10.67 13.83 8.22
CA PHE A 257 -10.74 15.15 8.82
C PHE A 257 -12.08 15.80 8.47
N TRP A 258 -12.83 16.21 9.49
CA TRP A 258 -14.08 16.94 9.37
C TRP A 258 -13.88 18.37 9.84
N THR A 259 -14.41 19.29 9.05
CA THR A 259 -14.62 20.67 9.49
C THR A 259 -15.83 20.73 10.40
N ALA A 260 -15.78 21.65 11.36
CA ALA A 260 -16.91 22.05 12.18
C ALA A 260 -18.25 22.09 11.41
N GLY A 261 -19.18 21.21 11.79
CA GLY A 261 -20.54 21.16 11.23
C GLY A 261 -20.70 20.47 9.88
N SER A 262 -19.66 19.86 9.33
CA SER A 262 -19.77 18.98 8.16
C SER A 262 -20.10 17.54 8.57
N GLU A 263 -21.05 16.91 7.87
CA GLU A 263 -21.35 15.49 8.01
C GLU A 263 -20.35 14.60 7.24
N ARG A 264 -19.63 15.19 6.26
CA ARG A 264 -18.69 14.48 5.40
C ARG A 264 -17.26 14.96 5.67
N PRO A 265 -16.26 14.06 5.61
CA PRO A 265 -14.89 14.45 5.81
C PRO A 265 -14.44 15.35 4.65
N ALA A 266 -13.81 16.47 4.97
CA ALA A 266 -13.20 17.34 3.97
C ALA A 266 -11.94 16.68 3.36
N LEU A 267 -11.28 15.81 4.14
CA LEU A 267 -10.18 14.97 3.69
C LEU A 267 -10.37 13.54 4.21
N ASP A 268 -10.20 12.57 3.33
CA ASP A 268 -10.13 11.15 3.63
C ASP A 268 -8.85 10.58 3.02
N LEU A 269 -7.98 10.06 3.87
CA LEU A 269 -6.71 9.45 3.51
C LEU A 269 -6.80 7.95 3.75
N TRP A 270 -6.38 7.16 2.77
CA TRP A 270 -6.13 5.74 2.92
C TRP A 270 -4.66 5.46 2.56
N ASN A 271 -3.94 4.74 3.41
CA ASN A 271 -2.52 4.43 3.26
C ASN A 271 -2.22 2.96 3.59
N VAL A 272 -1.12 2.47 3.03
CA VAL A 272 -0.50 1.19 3.38
C VAL A 272 1.01 1.27 3.12
N TYR A 273 1.79 0.57 3.93
CA TYR A 273 3.24 0.67 3.96
C TYR A 273 3.86 -0.71 3.71
N ILE A 274 4.50 -0.89 2.55
CA ILE A 274 4.93 -2.20 2.06
C ILE A 274 6.46 -2.30 2.18
N PRO A 275 7.01 -3.22 3.01
CA PRO A 275 8.44 -3.46 2.99
C PRO A 275 8.91 -3.86 1.58
N VAL A 276 10.01 -3.29 1.13
CA VAL A 276 10.60 -3.58 -0.18
C VAL A 276 11.67 -4.66 -0.06
N ASP A 277 12.49 -4.57 0.97
CA ASP A 277 13.61 -5.47 1.23
C ASP A 277 13.29 -6.49 2.33
N LYS A 278 14.13 -7.52 2.40
CA LYS A 278 13.98 -8.63 3.35
C LYS A 278 14.13 -8.18 4.80
N ASP A 279 15.00 -7.20 5.04
CA ASP A 279 15.26 -6.63 6.36
C ASP A 279 14.28 -5.52 6.75
N GLN A 280 13.34 -5.19 5.85
CA GLN A 280 12.29 -4.20 6.04
C GLN A 280 12.84 -2.83 6.47
N ARG A 281 13.97 -2.42 5.88
CA ARG A 281 14.59 -1.10 6.12
C ARG A 281 14.12 -0.05 5.13
N ILE A 282 13.51 -0.49 4.04
CA ILE A 282 12.90 0.37 3.04
C ILE A 282 11.45 -0.06 2.92
N ASN A 283 10.53 0.90 3.02
CA ASN A 283 9.13 0.67 2.70
C ASN A 283 8.69 1.53 1.50
N HIS A 284 7.74 1.00 0.75
CA HIS A 284 7.01 1.69 -0.29
C HIS A 284 5.63 2.04 0.26
N THR A 285 5.41 3.33 0.48
CA THR A 285 4.12 3.88 0.88
C THR A 285 3.23 4.07 -0.34
N PHE A 286 2.09 3.39 -0.35
CA PHE A 286 0.99 3.66 -1.26
C PHE A 286 -0.14 4.33 -0.50
N GLY A 287 -0.72 5.37 -1.10
CA GLY A 287 -1.81 6.08 -0.46
C GLY A 287 -2.69 6.83 -1.44
N MET A 288 -3.87 7.20 -0.95
CA MET A 288 -4.86 7.99 -1.66
C MET A 288 -5.39 9.04 -0.71
N ILE A 289 -5.20 10.31 -1.07
CA ILE A 289 -5.81 11.46 -0.40
C ILE A 289 -7.02 11.86 -1.26
N MET A 290 -8.22 11.68 -0.71
CA MET A 290 -9.48 12.12 -1.27
C MET A 290 -9.86 13.44 -0.60
N ILE A 291 -9.86 14.53 -1.36
CA ILE A 291 -10.20 15.88 -0.86
C ILE A 291 -11.56 16.27 -1.42
N GLU A 292 -12.47 16.73 -0.56
CA GLU A 292 -13.78 17.22 -0.98
C GLU A 292 -13.61 18.43 -1.93
N LYS A 293 -14.35 18.43 -3.03
CA LYS A 293 -14.39 19.57 -3.96
C LYS A 293 -15.17 20.73 -3.31
N PRO A 294 -14.77 21.99 -3.56
CA PRO A 294 -15.52 23.15 -3.09
C PRO A 294 -16.96 23.18 -3.61
#